data_AF-A0AA86MBM3-F1
#
_entry.id   AF-A0AA86MBM3-F1
#
_cell.length_a   1.000
_cell.length_b   1.000
_cell.length_c   1.000
_cell.angle_alpha   90.00
_cell.angle_beta   90.00
_cell.angle_gamma   90.00
#
_symmetry.space_group_name_H-M   'P 1'
#
loop_
_entity.id
_entity.type
_entity.pdbx_description
1 polymer ?
#
loop_
_entity_poly.entity_id
_entity_poly.type
_entity_poly.pdbx_seq_one_letter_code
_entity_poly.pdbx_strand_id
1 'polypeptide(L)'
;MSLFETTEVLVFFNVLLQQLGAPVPAVPTLILSASLSGEWTGIFLLAIVATSASLIADWAWYFAGRFYGYRVLAVLCKLSINPESCVSQTESRFRVWGPWSLVVAKFIPGFSTVAPPIAGAVKMSLFAFTVASAAGAFLWAMAALMAGWLFKNEVNAVYALLKDNLFVLAVVAALICSLWLMWKLMQRDAFRAKANGAKIEVHDVFQRVQAGDSSLRLIDLRPAVVQQAEPLAGWLPANADTALSAARAWNKNDLIVTMCACPNDVSASQVADLLRKQGYSKAKAMQGGYDAWLARNASN
;
A
#
# COMPACT_ATOMS: atom_id res chain seq x y z
N MET A 1 -21.32 34.18 -14.83
CA MET A 1 -21.10 32.75 -14.57
C MET A 1 -21.80 32.41 -13.28
N SER A 2 -22.84 31.58 -13.36
CA SER A 2 -23.67 31.24 -12.20
C SER A 2 -22.86 30.36 -11.24
N LEU A 3 -23.14 30.43 -9.94
CA LEU A 3 -22.47 29.59 -8.92
C LEU A 3 -22.59 28.08 -9.23
N PHE A 4 -23.61 27.68 -9.99
CA PHE A 4 -23.85 26.30 -10.42
C PHE A 4 -22.84 25.80 -11.45
N GLU A 5 -22.49 26.61 -12.46
CA GLU A 5 -21.45 26.25 -13.44
C GLU A 5 -20.11 25.99 -12.75
N THR A 6 -19.76 26.79 -11.75
CA THR A 6 -18.51 26.64 -10.99
C THR A 6 -18.52 25.37 -10.14
N THR A 7 -19.68 24.98 -9.61
CA THR A 7 -19.82 23.81 -8.72
C THR A 7 -19.74 22.50 -9.51
N GLU A 8 -20.39 22.42 -10.66
CA GLU A 8 -20.33 21.26 -11.55
C GLU A 8 -18.91 21.01 -12.07
N VAL A 9 -18.23 22.07 -12.50
CA VAL A 9 -16.84 22.02 -12.96
C VAL A 9 -15.92 21.54 -11.83
N LEU A 10 -16.09 22.06 -10.61
CA LEU A 10 -15.32 21.64 -9.45
C LEU A 10 -15.54 20.16 -9.13
N VAL A 11 -16.80 19.70 -9.11
CA VAL A 11 -17.14 18.29 -8.88
C VAL A 11 -16.54 17.41 -9.96
N PHE A 12 -16.67 17.79 -11.23
CA PHE A 12 -16.13 17.05 -12.36
C PHE A 12 -14.62 16.84 -12.22
N PHE A 13 -13.85 17.91 -12.07
CA PHE A 13 -12.39 17.82 -12.00
C PHE A 13 -11.90 17.16 -10.72
N ASN A 14 -12.53 17.41 -9.57
CA ASN A 14 -12.12 16.76 -8.32
C ASN A 14 -12.35 15.23 -8.40
N VAL A 15 -13.52 14.80 -8.86
CA VAL A 15 -13.81 13.37 -9.03
C VAL A 15 -12.87 12.75 -10.07
N LEU A 16 -12.64 13.41 -11.20
CA LEU A 16 -11.73 12.93 -12.24
C LEU A 16 -10.31 12.73 -11.70
N LEU A 17 -9.77 13.75 -11.01
CA LEU A 17 -8.42 13.69 -10.43
C LEU A 17 -8.30 12.60 -9.36
N GLN A 18 -9.28 12.49 -8.45
CA GLN A 18 -9.28 11.43 -7.44
C GLN A 18 -9.27 10.04 -8.10
N GLN A 19 -10.12 9.82 -9.10
CA GLN A 19 -10.23 8.51 -9.76
C GLN A 19 -9.01 8.18 -10.63
N LEU A 20 -8.28 9.20 -11.11
CA LEU A 20 -6.97 9.05 -11.73
C LEU A 20 -5.84 8.76 -10.71
N GLY A 21 -6.14 8.77 -9.40
CA GLY A 21 -5.20 8.42 -8.35
C GLY A 21 -4.54 9.61 -7.65
N ALA A 22 -5.00 10.85 -7.90
CA ALA A 22 -4.53 12.00 -7.13
C ALA A 22 -5.07 11.94 -5.69
N PRO A 23 -4.29 12.35 -4.67
CA PRO A 23 -4.68 12.29 -3.26
C PRO A 23 -5.61 13.47 -2.88
N VAL A 24 -6.69 13.66 -3.64
CA VAL A 24 -7.71 14.68 -3.40
C VAL A 24 -9.04 14.04 -2.97
N PRO A 25 -9.66 14.49 -1.87
CA PRO A 25 -10.91 13.90 -1.39
C PRO A 25 -12.12 14.51 -2.14
N ALA A 26 -12.77 13.71 -2.96
CA ALA A 26 -13.96 14.08 -3.74
C ALA A 26 -15.26 13.97 -2.92
N VAL A 27 -15.34 13.05 -1.95
CA VAL A 27 -16.54 12.88 -1.11
C VAL A 27 -16.93 14.16 -0.36
N PRO A 28 -16.00 14.89 0.31
CA PRO A 28 -16.33 16.17 0.95
C PRO A 28 -16.85 17.21 -0.05
N THR A 29 -16.27 17.26 -1.26
CA THR A 29 -16.75 18.18 -2.31
C THR A 29 -18.15 17.83 -2.77
N LEU A 30 -18.49 16.55 -2.94
CA LEU A 30 -19.84 16.11 -3.26
C LEU A 30 -20.83 16.47 -2.15
N ILE A 31 -20.49 16.19 -0.89
CA ILE A 31 -21.33 16.52 0.28
C ILE A 31 -21.59 18.02 0.34
N LEU A 32 -20.55 18.85 0.22
CA LEU A 32 -20.68 20.31 0.27
C LEU A 32 -21.47 20.85 -0.93
N SER A 33 -21.23 20.31 -2.13
CA SER A 33 -21.96 20.74 -3.33
C SER A 33 -23.45 20.43 -3.23
N ALA A 34 -23.80 19.26 -2.66
CA ALA A 34 -25.19 18.89 -2.42
C ALA A 34 -25.85 19.65 -1.27
N SER A 35 -25.11 20.01 -0.20
CA SER A 35 -25.68 20.81 0.91
C SER A 35 -26.06 22.23 0.47
N LEU A 36 -25.35 22.75 -0.54
CA LEU A 36 -25.62 24.04 -1.19
C LEU A 36 -26.69 23.93 -2.28
N SER A 37 -26.86 22.76 -2.88
CA SER A 37 -27.92 22.47 -3.86
C SER A 37 -29.24 22.18 -3.14
N GLY A 38 -30.12 23.18 -3.06
CA GLY A 38 -31.41 23.03 -2.38
C GLY A 38 -32.40 22.08 -3.08
N GLU A 39 -32.22 21.81 -4.38
CA GLU A 39 -33.17 21.11 -5.23
C GLU A 39 -32.69 19.72 -5.68
N TRP A 40 -33.65 18.78 -5.82
CA TRP A 40 -33.41 17.41 -6.28
C TRP A 40 -32.84 17.33 -7.70
N THR A 41 -33.23 18.25 -8.58
CA THR A 41 -32.73 18.37 -9.96
C THR A 41 -31.22 18.64 -9.99
N GLY A 42 -30.73 19.54 -9.14
CA GLY A 42 -29.31 19.83 -9.00
C GLY A 42 -28.51 18.63 -8.48
N ILE A 43 -29.06 17.87 -7.54
CA ILE A 43 -28.42 16.64 -7.02
C ILE A 43 -28.25 15.59 -8.13
N PHE A 44 -29.30 15.34 -8.91
CA PHE A 44 -29.24 14.40 -10.02
C PHE A 44 -28.22 14.83 -11.08
N LEU A 45 -28.17 16.14 -11.39
CA LEU A 45 -27.18 16.69 -12.32
C LEU A 45 -25.75 16.46 -11.80
N LEU A 46 -25.48 16.79 -10.53
CA LEU A 46 -24.18 16.56 -9.89
C LEU A 46 -23.81 15.07 -9.88
N ALA A 47 -24.78 14.18 -9.69
CA ALA A 47 -24.54 12.73 -9.75
C ALA A 47 -24.11 12.29 -11.16
N ILE A 48 -24.76 12.81 -12.20
CA ILE A 48 -24.40 12.53 -13.61
C ILE A 48 -22.99 13.08 -13.91
N VAL A 49 -22.69 14.29 -13.48
CA VAL A 49 -21.37 14.93 -13.65
C VAL A 49 -20.26 14.14 -12.94
N ALA A 50 -20.49 13.72 -11.69
CA ALA A 50 -19.54 12.88 -10.96
C ALA A 50 -19.37 11.50 -11.61
N THR A 51 -20.46 10.91 -12.11
CA THR A 51 -20.44 9.61 -12.79
C THR A 51 -19.64 9.69 -14.09
N SER A 52 -19.83 10.72 -14.90
CA SER A 52 -19.10 10.90 -16.16
C SER A 52 -17.61 11.13 -15.92
N ALA A 53 -17.25 11.98 -14.96
CA ALA A 53 -15.85 12.17 -14.54
C ALA A 53 -15.21 10.85 -14.09
N SER A 54 -15.91 10.06 -13.28
CA SER A 54 -15.42 8.76 -12.83
C SER A 54 -15.28 7.77 -13.97
N LEU A 55 -16.20 7.74 -14.95
CA LEU A 55 -16.12 6.83 -16.10
C LEU A 55 -14.92 7.14 -17.00
N ILE A 56 -14.62 8.42 -17.20
CA ILE A 56 -13.46 8.83 -18.01
C ILE A 56 -12.15 8.31 -17.39
N ALA A 57 -11.98 8.47 -16.07
CA ALA A 57 -10.83 7.92 -15.35
C ALA A 57 -10.79 6.39 -15.40
N ASP A 58 -11.92 5.75 -15.13
CA ASP A 58 -12.06 4.30 -15.13
C ASP A 58 -11.75 3.68 -16.51
N TRP A 59 -12.16 4.32 -17.61
CA TRP A 59 -11.79 3.90 -18.96
C TRP A 59 -10.29 4.01 -19.20
N ALA A 60 -9.65 5.12 -18.80
CA ALA A 60 -8.20 5.28 -18.94
C ALA A 60 -7.46 4.11 -18.27
N TRP A 61 -7.88 3.76 -17.05
CA TRP A 61 -7.32 2.63 -16.31
C TRP A 61 -7.67 1.26 -16.92
N TYR A 62 -8.91 1.07 -17.36
CA TYR A 62 -9.35 -0.15 -18.03
C TYR A 62 -8.53 -0.42 -19.30
N PHE A 63 -8.34 0.60 -20.15
CA PHE A 63 -7.52 0.46 -21.35
C PHE A 63 -6.05 0.24 -21.00
N ALA A 64 -5.51 0.93 -20.00
CA ALA A 64 -4.16 0.66 -19.51
C ALA A 64 -4.00 -0.81 -19.10
N GLY A 65 -4.94 -1.35 -18.33
CA GLY A 65 -4.98 -2.77 -17.98
C GLY A 65 -5.14 -3.70 -19.19
N ARG A 66 -5.96 -3.32 -20.17
CA ARG A 66 -6.25 -4.12 -21.38
C ARG A 66 -5.05 -4.24 -22.31
N PHE A 67 -4.23 -3.19 -22.42
CA PHE A 67 -3.06 -3.14 -23.29
C PHE A 67 -1.78 -3.62 -22.60
N TYR A 68 -1.55 -3.22 -21.35
CA TYR A 68 -0.31 -3.48 -20.62
C TYR A 68 -0.42 -4.63 -19.60
N GLY A 69 -1.63 -5.16 -19.38
CA GLY A 69 -1.88 -6.29 -18.48
C GLY A 69 -1.53 -5.99 -17.02
N TYR A 70 -1.07 -7.02 -16.31
CA TYR A 70 -0.69 -6.92 -14.89
C TYR A 70 0.55 -6.05 -14.62
N ARG A 71 1.25 -5.55 -15.66
CA ARG A 71 2.38 -4.61 -15.47
C ARG A 71 1.93 -3.28 -14.88
N VAL A 72 0.71 -2.82 -15.19
CA VAL A 72 0.11 -1.61 -14.59
C VAL A 72 -0.12 -1.80 -13.10
N LEU A 73 -0.56 -3.00 -12.70
CA LEU A 73 -0.75 -3.35 -11.30
C LEU A 73 0.56 -3.38 -10.54
N ALA A 74 1.66 -3.85 -11.15
CA ALA A 74 2.97 -3.83 -10.52
C ALA A 74 3.46 -2.40 -10.22
N VAL A 75 3.11 -1.42 -11.07
CA VAL A 75 3.42 0.01 -10.82
C VAL A 75 2.53 0.58 -9.72
N LEU A 76 1.22 0.32 -9.77
CA LEU A 76 0.26 0.79 -8.76
C LEU A 76 0.54 0.16 -7.37
N CYS A 77 0.83 -1.13 -7.32
CA CYS A 77 1.13 -1.84 -6.08
C CYS A 77 2.56 -1.55 -5.56
N LYS A 78 3.48 -0.99 -6.37
CA LYS A 78 4.79 -0.46 -5.90
C LYS A 78 4.65 0.74 -4.98
N LEU A 79 3.56 1.50 -5.13
CA LEU A 79 3.18 2.61 -4.24
C LEU A 79 2.42 2.13 -2.98
N SER A 80 2.00 0.86 -2.95
CA SER A 80 1.28 0.26 -1.82
C SER A 80 2.23 -0.37 -0.80
N ILE A 81 1.85 -0.27 0.49
CA ILE A 81 2.62 -0.77 1.64
C ILE A 81 2.78 -2.30 1.62
N ASN A 82 1.93 -3.03 0.87
CA ASN A 82 2.01 -4.49 0.69
C ASN A 82 1.63 -4.93 -0.75
N PRO A 83 2.62 -5.13 -1.65
CA PRO A 83 2.38 -5.45 -3.05
C PRO A 83 1.73 -6.83 -3.30
N GLU A 84 2.01 -7.83 -2.45
CA GLU A 84 1.53 -9.21 -2.64
C GLU A 84 0.03 -9.41 -2.32
N SER A 85 -0.47 -8.69 -1.30
CA SER A 85 -1.89 -8.69 -0.95
C SER A 85 -2.72 -7.87 -1.94
N CYS A 86 -2.13 -6.81 -2.52
CA CYS A 86 -2.74 -5.90 -3.50
C CYS A 86 -3.25 -6.64 -4.76
N VAL A 87 -2.51 -7.64 -5.25
CA VAL A 87 -2.84 -8.36 -6.49
C VAL A 87 -3.62 -9.65 -6.21
N SER A 88 -3.14 -10.52 -5.32
CA SER A 88 -3.73 -11.85 -5.09
C SER A 88 -5.14 -11.79 -4.50
N GLN A 89 -5.36 -10.86 -3.56
CA GLN A 89 -6.64 -10.72 -2.87
C GLN A 89 -7.68 -10.00 -3.74
N THR A 90 -7.22 -9.12 -4.61
CA THR A 90 -8.09 -8.38 -5.54
C THR A 90 -8.51 -9.23 -6.74
N GLU A 91 -7.60 -10.04 -7.29
CA GLU A 91 -7.91 -10.96 -8.40
C GLU A 91 -8.88 -12.08 -7.99
N SER A 92 -8.68 -12.68 -6.81
CA SER A 92 -9.57 -13.73 -6.29
C SER A 92 -11.00 -13.21 -6.05
N ARG A 93 -11.15 -11.99 -5.53
CA ARG A 93 -12.47 -11.35 -5.38
C ARG A 93 -13.09 -10.99 -6.73
N PHE A 94 -12.30 -10.52 -7.69
CA PHE A 94 -12.78 -10.18 -9.04
C PHE A 94 -13.30 -11.41 -9.80
N ARG A 95 -12.65 -12.57 -9.64
CA ARG A 95 -13.10 -13.84 -10.25
C ARG A 95 -14.42 -14.34 -9.68
N VAL A 96 -14.70 -14.09 -8.40
CA VAL A 96 -15.93 -14.56 -7.73
C VAL A 96 -17.11 -13.62 -7.99
N TRP A 97 -16.89 -12.30 -7.99
CA TRP A 97 -17.98 -11.31 -8.08
C TRP A 97 -18.17 -10.72 -9.48
N GLY A 98 -17.23 -10.94 -10.41
CA GLY A 98 -17.35 -10.49 -11.80
C GLY A 98 -17.59 -8.98 -11.91
N PRO A 99 -18.54 -8.51 -12.76
CA PRO A 99 -18.86 -7.08 -12.90
C PRO A 99 -19.27 -6.39 -11.58
N TRP A 100 -19.93 -7.10 -10.66
CA TRP A 100 -20.36 -6.53 -9.39
C TRP A 100 -19.20 -6.07 -8.51
N SER A 101 -18.00 -6.62 -8.72
CA SER A 101 -16.77 -6.16 -8.08
C SER A 101 -16.52 -4.67 -8.31
N LEU A 102 -16.86 -4.14 -9.51
CA LEU A 102 -16.68 -2.73 -9.85
C LEU A 102 -17.63 -1.82 -9.06
N VAL A 103 -18.85 -2.29 -8.80
CA VAL A 103 -19.84 -1.56 -7.99
C VAL A 103 -19.36 -1.46 -6.54
N VAL A 104 -18.97 -2.59 -5.95
CA VAL A 104 -18.47 -2.65 -4.57
C VAL A 104 -17.16 -1.88 -4.42
N ALA A 105 -16.29 -1.93 -5.42
CA ALA A 105 -14.99 -1.27 -5.39
C ALA A 105 -15.09 0.25 -5.14
N LYS A 106 -16.17 0.91 -5.58
CA LYS A 106 -16.36 2.36 -5.39
C LYS A 106 -16.49 2.76 -3.92
N PHE A 107 -16.94 1.84 -3.05
CA PHE A 107 -17.11 2.09 -1.62
C PHE A 107 -15.89 1.72 -0.77
N ILE A 108 -14.88 1.08 -1.38
CA ILE A 108 -13.68 0.61 -0.67
C ILE A 108 -12.47 1.41 -1.17
N PRO A 109 -11.91 2.30 -0.33
CA PRO A 109 -10.72 3.07 -0.70
C PRO A 109 -9.57 2.15 -1.15
N GLY A 110 -8.90 2.54 -2.24
CA GLY A 110 -7.81 1.76 -2.85
C GLY A 110 -8.26 0.58 -3.71
N PHE A 111 -9.44 -0.01 -3.48
CA PHE A 111 -9.98 -1.02 -4.39
C PHE A 111 -10.53 -0.38 -5.66
N SER A 112 -11.17 0.79 -5.55
CA SER A 112 -11.70 1.56 -6.69
C SER A 112 -10.64 1.90 -7.75
N THR A 113 -9.38 2.10 -7.35
CA THR A 113 -8.26 2.44 -8.26
C THR A 113 -7.66 1.21 -8.94
N VAL A 114 -7.72 0.05 -8.30
CA VAL A 114 -7.09 -1.20 -8.80
C VAL A 114 -8.09 -2.06 -9.59
N ALA A 115 -9.40 -1.91 -9.33
CA ALA A 115 -10.45 -2.66 -10.02
C ALA A 115 -10.54 -2.40 -11.54
N PRO A 116 -10.52 -1.14 -12.05
CA PRO A 116 -10.55 -0.89 -13.48
C PRO A 116 -9.41 -1.51 -14.30
N PRO A 117 -8.13 -1.37 -13.90
CA PRO A 117 -7.04 -1.99 -14.66
C PRO A 117 -7.07 -3.53 -14.58
N ILE A 118 -7.56 -4.12 -13.48
CA ILE A 118 -7.79 -5.58 -13.42
C ILE A 118 -8.85 -6.00 -14.43
N ALA A 119 -9.99 -5.31 -14.50
CA ALA A 119 -11.05 -5.61 -15.45
C ALA A 119 -10.53 -5.56 -16.91
N GLY A 120 -9.65 -4.61 -17.20
CA GLY A 120 -8.91 -4.54 -18.46
C GLY A 120 -8.00 -5.75 -18.68
N ALA A 121 -7.16 -6.08 -17.71
CA ALA A 121 -6.19 -7.18 -17.81
C ALA A 121 -6.85 -8.55 -18.05
N VAL A 122 -8.01 -8.80 -17.42
CA VAL A 122 -8.80 -10.04 -17.63
C VAL A 122 -9.67 -10.00 -18.89
N LYS A 123 -9.56 -8.95 -19.71
CA LYS A 123 -10.27 -8.78 -20.99
C LYS A 123 -11.80 -8.79 -20.85
N MET A 124 -12.33 -8.25 -19.75
CA MET A 124 -13.77 -8.06 -19.57
C MET A 124 -14.35 -7.26 -20.74
N SER A 125 -15.59 -7.54 -21.17
CA SER A 125 -16.20 -6.77 -22.26
C SER A 125 -16.38 -5.29 -21.86
N LEU A 126 -16.07 -4.36 -22.78
CA LEU A 126 -16.15 -2.92 -22.52
C LEU A 126 -17.57 -2.51 -22.09
N PHE A 127 -18.59 -3.14 -22.66
CA PHE A 127 -19.98 -2.90 -22.29
C PHE A 127 -20.26 -3.28 -20.83
N ALA A 128 -19.92 -4.51 -20.42
CA ALA A 128 -20.14 -4.95 -19.05
C ALA A 128 -19.34 -4.13 -18.04
N PHE A 129 -18.10 -3.76 -18.40
CA PHE A 129 -17.26 -2.86 -17.61
C PHE A 129 -17.94 -1.49 -17.42
N THR A 130 -18.36 -0.86 -18.52
CA THR A 130 -18.92 0.49 -18.52
C THR A 130 -20.22 0.53 -17.73
N VAL A 131 -21.12 -0.44 -17.91
CA VAL A 131 -22.38 -0.50 -17.16
C VAL A 131 -22.14 -0.69 -15.67
N ALA A 132 -21.26 -1.61 -15.28
CA ALA A 132 -20.97 -1.85 -13.87
C ALA A 132 -20.22 -0.69 -13.20
N SER A 133 -19.25 -0.09 -13.90
CA SER A 133 -18.53 1.11 -13.43
C SER A 133 -19.47 2.31 -13.30
N ALA A 134 -20.35 2.54 -14.29
CA ALA A 134 -21.35 3.61 -14.26
C ALA A 134 -22.32 3.43 -13.10
N ALA A 135 -22.86 2.23 -12.91
CA ALA A 135 -23.76 1.92 -11.80
C ALA A 135 -23.06 2.13 -10.45
N GLY A 136 -21.83 1.65 -10.29
CA GLY A 136 -21.04 1.87 -9.09
C GLY A 136 -20.77 3.35 -8.81
N ALA A 137 -20.32 4.08 -9.82
CA ALA A 137 -20.00 5.50 -9.70
C ALA A 137 -21.25 6.33 -9.38
N PHE A 138 -22.38 6.02 -10.02
CA PHE A 138 -23.65 6.68 -9.75
C PHE A 138 -24.15 6.43 -8.33
N LEU A 139 -24.15 5.17 -7.88
CA LEU A 139 -24.58 4.82 -6.52
C LEU A 139 -23.68 5.47 -5.46
N TRP A 140 -22.36 5.46 -5.68
CA TRP A 140 -21.41 6.11 -4.79
C TRP A 140 -21.61 7.63 -4.74
N ALA A 141 -21.75 8.28 -5.90
CA ALA A 141 -21.98 9.72 -5.98
C ALA A 141 -23.32 10.10 -5.33
N MET A 142 -24.39 9.38 -5.64
CA MET A 142 -25.72 9.60 -5.04
C MET A 142 -25.68 9.42 -3.53
N ALA A 143 -24.99 8.42 -2.99
CA ALA A 143 -24.87 8.23 -1.54
C ALA A 143 -24.21 9.45 -0.86
N ALA A 144 -23.11 9.96 -1.44
CA ALA A 144 -22.43 11.15 -0.91
C ALA A 144 -23.28 12.43 -1.05
N LEU A 145 -23.93 12.63 -2.19
CA LEU A 145 -24.78 13.79 -2.44
C LEU A 145 -26.03 13.76 -1.55
N MET A 146 -26.67 12.61 -1.38
CA MET A 146 -27.81 12.46 -0.47
C MET A 146 -27.42 12.73 0.97
N ALA A 147 -26.24 12.29 1.42
CA ALA A 147 -25.74 12.63 2.74
C ALA A 147 -25.59 14.16 2.91
N GLY A 148 -25.02 14.85 1.91
CA GLY A 148 -24.91 16.31 1.93
C GLY A 148 -26.25 17.04 1.96
N TRP A 149 -27.25 16.53 1.23
CA TRP A 149 -28.59 17.12 1.21
C TRP A 149 -29.38 16.86 2.50
N LEU A 150 -29.31 15.64 3.05
CA LEU A 150 -30.00 15.26 4.30
C LEU A 150 -29.42 15.98 5.52
N PHE A 151 -28.09 16.07 5.60
CA PHE A 151 -27.37 16.68 6.74
C PHE A 151 -26.91 18.11 6.44
N LYS A 152 -27.66 18.83 5.59
CA LYS A 152 -27.24 20.17 5.11
C LYS A 152 -27.01 21.17 6.23
N ASN A 153 -27.79 21.10 7.31
CA ASN A 153 -27.71 22.05 8.42
C ASN A 153 -26.41 21.84 9.23
N GLU A 154 -26.10 20.57 9.49
CA GLU A 154 -24.90 20.14 10.20
C GLU A 154 -23.65 20.42 9.35
N VAL A 155 -23.70 20.12 8.05
CA VAL A 155 -22.62 20.43 7.10
C VAL A 155 -22.36 21.93 7.04
N ASN A 156 -23.41 22.76 6.97
CA ASN A 156 -23.27 24.21 6.93
C ASN A 156 -22.77 24.78 8.27
N ALA A 157 -23.16 24.21 9.41
CA ALA A 157 -22.63 24.58 10.72
C ALA A 157 -21.13 24.26 10.86
N VAL A 158 -20.71 23.06 10.41
CA VAL A 158 -19.30 22.67 10.38
C VAL A 158 -18.51 23.53 9.40
N TYR A 159 -19.06 23.85 8.23
CA TYR A 159 -18.45 24.75 7.26
C TYR A 159 -18.28 26.17 7.80
N ALA A 160 -19.27 26.71 8.52
CA ALA A 160 -19.19 28.01 9.18
C ALA A 160 -18.08 28.02 10.24
N LEU A 161 -18.06 27.00 11.12
CA LEU A 161 -16.99 26.83 12.12
C LEU A 161 -15.60 26.70 11.48
N LEU A 162 -15.49 25.95 10.37
CA LEU A 162 -14.26 25.80 9.60
C LEU A 162 -13.80 27.10 8.98
N LYS A 163 -14.72 27.88 8.39
CA LYS A 163 -14.40 29.16 7.74
C LYS A 163 -13.94 30.20 8.75
N ASP A 164 -14.62 30.27 9.89
CA ASP A 164 -14.33 31.24 10.94
C ASP A 164 -13.05 30.88 11.72
N ASN A 165 -12.67 29.60 11.75
CA ASN A 165 -11.51 29.10 12.51
C ASN A 165 -10.46 28.40 11.62
N LEU A 166 -10.44 28.68 10.31
CA LEU A 166 -9.62 27.95 9.34
C LEU A 166 -8.14 27.95 9.72
N PHE A 167 -7.64 29.10 10.17
CA PHE A 167 -6.26 29.25 10.63
C PHE A 167 -5.97 28.37 11.85
N VAL A 168 -6.84 28.37 12.85
CA VAL A 168 -6.67 27.59 14.08
C VAL A 168 -6.70 26.09 13.78
N LEU A 169 -7.65 25.64 12.96
CA LEU A 169 -7.78 24.23 12.57
C LEU A 169 -6.60 23.76 11.70
N ALA A 170 -6.12 24.61 10.78
CA ALA A 170 -4.93 24.31 9.99
C ALA A 170 -3.68 24.16 10.86
N VAL A 171 -3.51 25.03 11.86
CA VAL A 171 -2.41 24.94 12.82
C VAL A 171 -2.51 23.66 13.64
N VAL A 172 -3.69 23.32 14.17
CA VAL A 172 -3.91 22.08 14.94
C VAL A 172 -3.64 20.84 14.09
N ALA A 173 -4.14 20.79 12.85
CA ALA A 173 -3.90 19.68 11.93
C ALA A 173 -2.42 19.55 11.57
N ALA A 174 -1.73 20.67 11.32
CA ALA A 174 -0.30 20.68 11.07
C ALA A 174 0.50 20.18 12.29
N LEU A 175 0.06 20.53 13.51
CA LEU A 175 0.68 20.09 14.76
C LEU A 175 0.45 18.60 15.01
N ILE A 176 -0.74 18.07 14.73
CA ILE A 176 -1.01 16.62 14.79
C ILE A 176 -0.17 15.87 13.75
N CYS A 177 -0.14 16.35 12.51
CA CYS A 177 0.67 15.76 11.44
C CYS A 177 2.16 15.80 11.78
N SER A 178 2.67 16.90 12.33
CA SER A 178 4.08 17.04 12.70
C SER A 178 4.43 16.16 13.90
N LEU A 179 3.56 16.06 14.92
CA LEU A 179 3.73 15.14 16.04
C LEU A 179 3.71 13.68 15.57
N TRP A 180 2.79 13.32 14.66
CA TRP A 180 2.73 11.97 14.09
C TRP A 180 3.96 11.65 13.24
N LEU A 181 4.40 12.57 12.38
CA LEU A 181 5.64 12.46 11.61
C LEU A 181 6.85 12.34 12.54
N MET A 182 6.95 13.18 13.57
CA MET A 182 8.03 13.16 14.54
C MET A 182 8.05 11.84 15.30
N TRP A 183 6.90 11.38 15.81
CA TRP A 183 6.79 10.08 16.47
C TRP A 183 7.21 8.93 15.54
N LYS A 184 6.78 8.96 14.28
CA LYS A 184 7.13 7.96 13.27
C LYS A 184 8.62 7.98 12.91
N LEU A 185 9.23 9.17 12.81
CA LEU A 185 10.66 9.34 12.58
C LEU A 185 11.49 8.89 13.80
N MET A 186 11.06 9.24 15.01
CA MET A 186 11.68 8.79 16.25
C MET A 186 11.59 7.27 16.40
N GLN A 187 10.46 6.67 16.04
CA GLN A 187 10.36 5.21 15.97
C GLN A 187 11.37 4.66 14.96
N ARG A 188 11.45 5.23 13.74
CA ARG A 188 12.43 4.80 12.73
C ARG A 188 13.86 4.84 13.26
N ASP A 189 14.23 5.90 13.97
CA ASP A 189 15.59 6.08 14.48
C ASP A 189 15.85 5.16 15.69
N ALA A 190 14.86 4.93 16.55
CA ALA A 190 14.93 3.91 17.60
C ALA A 190 15.02 2.48 17.05
N PHE A 191 14.36 2.20 15.92
CA PHE A 191 14.49 0.93 15.17
C PHE A 191 15.87 0.79 14.53
N ARG A 192 16.44 1.88 13.99
CA ARG A 192 17.81 1.89 13.43
C ARG A 192 18.89 1.75 14.50
N ALA A 193 18.72 2.34 15.68
CA ALA A 193 19.65 2.21 16.79
C ALA A 193 19.78 0.75 17.28
N LYS A 194 18.71 -0.05 17.17
CA LYS A 194 18.73 -1.51 17.44
C LYS A 194 19.41 -2.33 16.35
N ALA A 195 19.65 -1.77 15.15
CA ALA A 195 20.30 -2.48 14.05
C ALA A 195 21.84 -2.56 14.17
N ASN A 196 22.43 -1.87 15.15
CA ASN A 196 23.87 -1.91 15.48
C ASN A 196 24.27 -3.12 16.34
N GLY A 197 23.48 -4.20 16.30
CA GLY A 197 23.83 -5.47 16.96
C GLY A 197 25.12 -6.08 16.39
N ALA A 198 25.54 -7.21 16.95
CA ALA A 198 26.75 -7.91 16.50
C ALA A 198 26.64 -8.28 15.01
N LYS A 199 27.43 -7.61 14.16
CA LYS A 199 27.53 -7.90 12.72
C LYS A 199 28.74 -8.77 12.39
N ILE A 200 28.70 -9.44 11.25
CA ILE A 200 29.81 -10.18 10.65
C ILE A 200 29.98 -9.73 9.20
N GLU A 201 31.23 -9.54 8.78
CA GLU A 201 31.57 -9.16 7.41
C GLU A 201 31.24 -10.31 6.45
N VAL A 202 30.72 -9.98 5.25
CA VAL A 202 30.36 -10.99 4.24
C VAL A 202 31.55 -11.87 3.88
N HIS A 203 32.76 -11.29 3.88
CA HIS A 203 33.98 -12.02 3.56
C HIS A 203 34.23 -13.19 4.51
N ASP A 204 34.05 -12.98 5.83
CA ASP A 204 34.26 -14.02 6.85
C ASP A 204 33.20 -15.13 6.75
N VAL A 205 31.96 -14.76 6.45
CA VAL A 205 30.88 -15.73 6.22
C VAL A 205 31.21 -16.60 5.02
N PHE A 206 31.62 -15.97 3.92
CA PHE A 206 31.94 -16.66 2.68
C PHE A 206 33.14 -17.62 2.83
N GLN A 207 34.20 -17.20 3.51
CA GLN A 207 35.34 -18.06 3.82
C GLN A 207 34.93 -19.32 4.61
N ARG A 208 34.06 -19.17 5.60
CA ARG A 208 33.57 -20.31 6.40
C ARG A 208 32.68 -21.27 5.60
N VAL A 209 31.86 -20.73 4.70
CA VAL A 209 31.06 -21.54 3.78
C VAL A 209 31.98 -22.37 2.87
N GLN A 210 33.03 -21.77 2.31
CA GLN A 210 34.01 -22.49 1.49
C GLN A 210 34.80 -23.53 2.28
N ALA A 211 35.12 -23.25 3.54
CA ALA A 211 35.80 -24.18 4.42
C ALA A 211 34.91 -25.36 4.88
N GLY A 212 33.61 -25.35 4.56
CA GLY A 212 32.67 -26.39 4.98
C GLY A 212 32.45 -26.42 6.50
N ASP A 213 32.46 -25.25 7.15
CA ASP A 213 32.29 -25.12 8.61
C ASP A 213 30.94 -25.71 9.06
N SER A 214 30.97 -26.89 9.69
CA SER A 214 29.78 -27.61 10.15
C SER A 214 29.06 -26.94 11.32
N SER A 215 29.71 -25.96 11.97
CA SER A 215 29.15 -25.14 13.05
C SER A 215 28.48 -23.86 12.56
N LEU A 216 28.51 -23.58 11.26
CA LEU A 216 27.87 -22.43 10.64
C LEU A 216 26.40 -22.73 10.29
N ARG A 217 25.49 -21.85 10.69
CA ARG A 217 24.06 -21.89 10.35
C ARG A 217 23.68 -20.58 9.67
N LEU A 218 23.10 -20.67 8.48
CA LEU A 218 22.72 -19.52 7.68
C LEU A 218 21.20 -19.39 7.63
N ILE A 219 20.67 -18.21 7.93
CA ILE A 219 19.23 -17.92 7.91
C ILE A 219 18.95 -16.81 6.90
N ASP A 220 18.13 -17.11 5.91
CA ASP A 220 17.59 -16.16 4.95
C ASP A 220 16.26 -15.60 5.48
N LEU A 221 16.22 -14.29 5.73
CA LEU A 221 15.05 -13.54 6.20
C LEU A 221 14.50 -12.61 5.10
N ARG A 222 14.85 -12.84 3.82
CA ARG A 222 14.18 -12.18 2.68
C ARG A 222 12.69 -12.53 2.67
N PRO A 223 11.84 -11.77 1.98
CA PRO A 223 10.42 -12.12 1.85
C PRO A 223 10.25 -13.54 1.28
N ALA A 224 9.23 -14.28 1.75
CA ALA A 224 8.99 -15.67 1.35
C ALA A 224 8.86 -15.85 -0.18
N VAL A 225 8.25 -14.88 -0.87
CA VAL A 225 8.18 -14.85 -2.34
C VAL A 225 9.56 -14.83 -2.98
N VAL A 226 10.48 -14.02 -2.44
CA VAL A 226 11.86 -13.94 -2.96
C VAL A 226 12.63 -15.22 -2.65
N GLN A 227 12.45 -15.79 -1.46
CA GLN A 227 13.06 -17.07 -1.09
C GLN A 227 12.64 -18.21 -2.03
N GLN A 228 11.37 -18.20 -2.47
CA GLN A 228 10.83 -19.19 -3.40
C GLN A 228 11.28 -18.97 -4.84
N ALA A 229 11.33 -17.70 -5.28
CA ALA A 229 11.76 -17.36 -6.64
C ALA A 229 13.28 -17.54 -6.84
N GLU A 230 14.06 -17.21 -5.80
CA GLU A 230 15.52 -17.16 -5.84
C GLU A 230 16.13 -17.87 -4.60
N PRO A 231 16.02 -19.20 -4.51
CA PRO A 231 16.52 -19.95 -3.37
C PRO A 231 18.05 -19.87 -3.28
N LEU A 232 18.55 -19.59 -2.08
CA LEU A 232 19.99 -19.56 -1.80
C LEU A 232 20.44 -20.91 -1.24
N ALA A 233 21.37 -21.56 -1.93
CA ALA A 233 21.93 -22.83 -1.49
C ALA A 233 22.61 -22.70 -0.11
N GLY A 234 22.29 -23.59 0.82
CA GLY A 234 22.86 -23.60 2.17
C GLY A 234 22.23 -22.60 3.15
N TRP A 235 21.32 -21.74 2.70
CA TRP A 235 20.58 -20.82 3.56
C TRP A 235 19.22 -21.40 3.94
N LEU A 236 18.87 -21.35 5.22
CA LEU A 236 17.54 -21.74 5.69
C LEU A 236 16.54 -20.60 5.43
N PRO A 237 15.55 -20.77 4.55
CA PRO A 237 14.48 -19.79 4.37
C PRO A 237 13.61 -19.73 5.64
N ALA A 238 13.50 -18.54 6.23
CA ALA A 238 12.73 -18.34 7.45
C ALA A 238 12.13 -16.92 7.55
N ASN A 239 11.18 -16.76 8.46
CA ASN A 239 10.77 -15.48 9.03
C ASN A 239 11.25 -15.42 10.49
N ALA A 240 10.94 -14.36 11.23
CA ALA A 240 11.41 -14.20 12.60
C ALA A 240 11.01 -15.38 13.53
N ASP A 241 9.76 -15.84 13.45
CA ASP A 241 9.25 -16.91 14.32
C ASP A 241 9.76 -18.30 13.91
N THR A 242 9.81 -18.57 12.61
CA THR A 242 10.34 -19.85 12.10
C THR A 242 11.84 -19.95 12.26
N ALA A 243 12.59 -18.84 12.22
CA ALA A 243 14.02 -18.80 12.52
C ALA A 243 14.29 -19.20 13.97
N LEU A 244 13.56 -18.63 14.93
CA LEU A 244 13.68 -18.97 16.35
C LEU A 244 13.29 -20.42 16.63
N SER A 245 12.27 -20.91 15.93
CA SER A 245 11.80 -22.30 16.05
C SER A 245 12.82 -23.29 15.49
N ALA A 246 13.38 -23.00 14.30
CA ALA A 246 14.40 -23.84 13.66
C ALA A 246 15.71 -23.88 14.46
N ALA A 247 16.10 -22.74 15.05
CA ALA A 247 17.31 -22.66 15.87
C ALA A 247 17.31 -23.62 17.05
N ARG A 248 16.13 -24.02 17.57
CA ARG A 248 16.01 -24.99 18.68
C ARG A 248 16.65 -26.35 18.37
N ALA A 249 16.77 -26.71 17.10
CA ALA A 249 17.41 -27.95 16.67
C ALA A 249 18.95 -27.85 16.58
N TRP A 250 19.53 -26.66 16.75
CA TRP A 250 20.96 -26.41 16.61
C TRP A 250 21.67 -26.26 17.95
N ASN A 251 23.00 -26.45 17.94
CA ASN A 251 23.82 -26.28 19.13
C ASN A 251 23.90 -24.79 19.52
N LYS A 252 23.85 -24.49 20.83
CA LYS A 252 23.97 -23.12 21.35
C LYS A 252 25.29 -22.44 20.98
N ASN A 253 26.33 -23.24 20.70
CA ASN A 253 27.65 -22.76 20.31
C ASN A 253 27.85 -22.58 18.79
N ASP A 254 26.85 -22.93 17.97
CA ASP A 254 26.88 -22.73 16.52
C ASP A 254 26.90 -21.23 16.19
N LEU A 255 27.62 -20.86 15.13
CA LEU A 255 27.60 -19.51 14.59
C LEU A 255 26.36 -19.38 13.70
N ILE A 256 25.35 -18.65 14.17
CA ILE A 256 24.15 -18.36 13.40
C ILE A 256 24.32 -17.01 12.70
N VAL A 257 24.24 -16.99 11.38
CA VAL A 257 24.31 -15.78 10.57
C VAL A 257 22.94 -15.53 9.94
N THR A 258 22.38 -14.35 10.18
CA THR A 258 21.12 -13.91 9.58
C THR A 258 21.35 -12.92 8.45
N MET A 259 20.54 -12.98 7.39
CA MET A 259 20.59 -12.07 6.24
C MET A 259 19.19 -11.58 5.88
N CYS A 260 19.06 -10.32 5.45
CA CYS A 260 17.85 -9.78 4.81
C CYS A 260 18.24 -9.00 3.54
N ALA A 261 17.25 -8.62 2.74
CA ALA A 261 17.37 -7.64 1.65
C ALA A 261 16.76 -6.28 2.06
N CYS A 262 17.03 -5.84 3.30
CA CYS A 262 16.40 -4.69 3.92
C CYS A 262 17.43 -3.58 4.19
N PRO A 263 17.06 -2.28 4.10
CA PRO A 263 18.01 -1.18 4.34
C PRO A 263 18.70 -1.34 5.70
N ASN A 264 20.04 -1.26 5.71
CA ASN A 264 20.89 -1.38 6.90
C ASN A 264 20.80 -2.71 7.67
N ASP A 265 20.28 -3.78 7.06
CA ASP A 265 20.19 -5.13 7.64
C ASP A 265 19.29 -5.24 8.89
N VAL A 266 18.31 -4.33 9.05
CA VAL A 266 17.53 -4.19 10.29
C VAL A 266 16.84 -5.50 10.72
N SER A 267 16.14 -6.17 9.81
CA SER A 267 15.45 -7.44 10.10
C SER A 267 16.43 -8.55 10.50
N ALA A 268 17.60 -8.60 9.84
CA ALA A 268 18.64 -9.56 10.16
C ALA A 268 19.22 -9.32 11.57
N SER A 269 19.56 -8.06 11.89
CA SER A 269 20.03 -7.67 13.22
C SER A 269 19.01 -7.97 14.32
N GLN A 270 17.73 -7.74 14.07
CA GLN A 270 16.67 -8.01 15.04
C GLN A 270 16.53 -9.51 15.36
N VAL A 271 16.55 -10.37 14.35
CA VAL A 271 16.45 -11.83 14.56
C VAL A 271 17.72 -12.37 15.23
N ALA A 272 18.90 -11.87 14.85
CA ALA A 272 20.15 -12.22 15.53
C ALA A 272 20.11 -11.83 17.02
N ASP A 273 19.62 -10.64 17.35
CA ASP A 273 19.43 -10.20 18.73
C ASP A 273 18.45 -11.09 19.52
N LEU A 274 17.35 -11.52 18.90
CA LEU A 274 16.38 -12.44 19.51
C LEU A 274 16.99 -13.82 19.77
N LEU A 275 17.79 -14.32 18.84
CA LEU A 275 18.54 -15.59 19.00
C LEU A 275 19.55 -15.48 20.15
N ARG A 276 20.31 -14.37 20.26
CA ARG A 276 21.21 -14.15 21.39
C ARG A 276 20.47 -14.15 22.73
N LYS A 277 19.28 -13.52 22.80
CA LYS A 277 18.41 -13.55 23.99
C LYS A 277 17.92 -14.96 24.36
N GLN A 278 17.86 -15.88 23.39
CA GLN A 278 17.55 -17.31 23.61
C GLN A 278 18.80 -18.18 23.87
N GLY A 279 19.96 -17.56 24.12
CA GLY A 279 21.20 -18.24 24.49
C GLY A 279 22.14 -18.58 23.33
N TYR A 280 21.84 -18.20 22.09
CA TYR A 280 22.76 -18.36 20.95
C TYR A 280 23.73 -17.17 20.89
N SER A 281 24.73 -17.15 21.79
CA SER A 281 25.61 -15.99 21.98
C SER A 281 26.38 -15.56 20.74
N LYS A 282 26.63 -16.49 19.80
CA LYS A 282 27.33 -16.24 18.53
C LYS A 282 26.42 -15.79 17.38
N ALA A 283 25.12 -15.58 17.59
CA ALA A 283 24.23 -15.12 16.53
C ALA A 283 24.59 -13.69 16.06
N LYS A 284 24.81 -13.51 14.76
CA LYS A 284 25.22 -12.25 14.13
C LYS A 284 24.45 -11.97 12.85
N ALA A 285 24.25 -10.69 12.54
CA ALA A 285 23.70 -10.27 11.25
C ALA A 285 24.82 -10.04 10.23
N MET A 286 24.60 -10.48 9.00
CA MET A 286 25.55 -10.26 7.91
C MET A 286 25.49 -8.81 7.44
N GLN A 287 26.65 -8.16 7.37
CA GLN A 287 26.77 -6.76 6.97
C GLN A 287 26.53 -6.57 5.47
N GLY A 288 25.65 -5.65 5.10
CA GLY A 288 25.30 -5.39 3.69
C GLY A 288 24.36 -6.44 3.08
N GLY A 289 23.94 -7.43 3.86
CA GLY A 289 22.83 -8.33 3.55
C GLY A 289 22.97 -9.02 2.19
N TYR A 290 21.83 -9.17 1.51
CA TYR A 290 21.73 -9.90 0.25
C TYR A 290 22.60 -9.31 -0.88
N ASP A 291 22.66 -7.98 -1.00
CA ASP A 291 23.40 -7.33 -2.07
C ASP A 291 24.90 -7.58 -1.95
N ALA A 292 25.43 -7.52 -0.72
CA ALA A 292 26.84 -7.80 -0.47
C ALA A 292 27.18 -9.29 -0.68
N TRP A 293 26.25 -10.20 -0.37
CA TRP A 293 26.39 -11.63 -0.69
C TRP A 293 26.47 -11.88 -2.20
N LEU A 294 25.55 -11.29 -2.97
CA LEU A 294 25.55 -11.41 -4.44
C LEU A 294 26.82 -10.84 -5.06
N ALA A 295 27.22 -9.64 -4.64
CA ALA A 295 28.41 -8.98 -5.16
C ALA A 295 29.66 -9.84 -4.96
N ARG A 296 29.74 -10.57 -3.83
CA ARG A 296 30.86 -11.47 -3.57
C ARG A 296 30.75 -12.78 -4.34
N ASN A 297 29.56 -13.36 -4.44
CA ASN A 297 29.35 -14.62 -5.14
C ASN A 297 29.58 -14.50 -6.67
N ALA A 298 29.33 -13.32 -7.25
CA ALA A 298 29.61 -13.03 -8.66
C ALA A 298 31.09 -12.78 -8.98
N SER A 299 31.95 -12.63 -7.96
CA SER A 299 33.39 -12.36 -8.11
C SER A 299 34.28 -13.62 -8.14
N ASN A 300 33.65 -14.80 -8.12
CA ASN A 300 34.27 -16.13 -8.25
C ASN A 300 33.66 -16.86 -9.45
#